data_AF-A0A397CHJ1-F1
#
_entry.id   AF-A0A397CHJ1-F1
#
_cell.length_a   1.000
_cell.length_b   1.000
_cell.length_c   1.000
_cell.angle_alpha   90.00
_cell.angle_beta   90.00
_cell.angle_gamma   90.00
#
_symmetry.space_group_name_H-M   'P 1'
#
loop_
_entity.id
_entity.type
_entity.pdbx_description
1 polymer ?
#
loop_
_entity_poly.entity_id
_entity_poly.type
_entity_poly.pdbx_seq_one_letter_code
_entity_poly.pdbx_strand_id
1 'polypeptide(L)'
;MQSVFGLHDSKRIEVTCYATSSSDQSQWRRKIEADAEHFKDLSAMTTGDAARLIHNDGIHILVNLNGYTKGARTEIFALRPAPIQVSLMGFHGSMGAEYMQYIVADKIVLPVDVAAVGYTEKVLYMPQSFFVNDHKQSALSVLD
;
A
#
# COMPACT_ATOMS: atom_id res chain seq x y z
N MET A 1 5.60 7.84 -4.59
CA MET A 1 6.05 6.77 -3.67
C MET A 1 6.89 5.67 -4.34
N GLN A 2 7.20 5.71 -5.64
CA GLN A 2 7.87 4.59 -6.33
C GLN A 2 9.22 4.18 -5.70
N SER A 3 9.99 5.11 -5.14
CA SER A 3 11.29 4.78 -4.54
C SER A 3 11.15 4.18 -3.14
N VAL A 4 9.99 4.31 -2.47
CA VAL A 4 9.81 3.83 -1.09
C VAL A 4 10.07 2.33 -0.98
N PHE A 5 9.67 1.56 -2.00
CA PHE A 5 9.80 0.09 -1.99
C PHE A 5 11.25 -0.36 -1.94
N GLY A 6 12.16 0.30 -2.67
CA GLY A 6 13.60 -0.01 -2.66
C GLY A 6 14.39 0.65 -1.52
N LEU A 7 13.76 1.50 -0.70
CA LEU A 7 14.41 2.20 0.41
C LEU A 7 14.27 1.47 1.77
N HIS A 8 13.61 0.32 1.80
CA HIS A 8 13.53 -0.51 2.99
C HIS A 8 14.89 -1.13 3.35
N ASP A 9 15.16 -1.27 4.66
CA ASP A 9 16.32 -2.03 5.15
C ASP A 9 16.09 -3.53 4.92
N SER A 10 16.70 -4.07 3.87
CA SER A 10 16.54 -5.47 3.45
C SER A 10 17.01 -6.50 4.47
N LYS A 11 17.76 -6.09 5.51
CA LYS A 11 18.11 -6.99 6.62
C LYS A 11 16.96 -7.18 7.61
N ARG A 12 15.91 -6.35 7.53
CA ARG A 12 14.81 -6.29 8.48
C ARG A 12 13.44 -6.44 7.84
N ILE A 13 13.29 -6.02 6.58
CA ILE A 13 12.01 -5.98 5.88
C ILE A 13 12.24 -6.53 4.47
N GLU A 14 11.49 -7.57 4.13
CA GLU A 14 11.35 -8.11 2.78
C GLU A 14 10.13 -7.46 2.12
N VAL A 15 10.29 -6.93 0.91
CA VAL A 15 9.23 -6.13 0.24
C VAL A 15 8.70 -6.85 -1.00
N THR A 16 7.42 -7.19 -0.98
CA THR A 16 6.69 -7.70 -2.15
C THR A 16 5.66 -6.70 -2.65
N CYS A 17 5.79 -6.30 -3.92
CA CYS A 17 4.82 -5.47 -4.62
C CYS A 17 3.88 -6.35 -5.46
N TYR A 18 2.57 -6.19 -5.23
CA TYR A 18 1.52 -6.87 -5.98
C TYR A 18 0.78 -5.88 -6.88
N ALA A 19 0.96 -5.99 -8.19
CA ALA A 19 0.26 -5.13 -9.14
C ALA A 19 -1.13 -5.70 -9.48
N THR A 20 -2.17 -4.88 -9.30
CA THR A 20 -3.54 -5.24 -9.69
C THR A 20 -3.89 -4.85 -11.12
N SER A 21 -3.02 -4.10 -11.79
CA SER A 21 -3.16 -3.67 -13.18
C SER A 21 -2.01 -4.22 -14.01
N SER A 22 -2.31 -4.52 -15.28
CA SER A 22 -1.29 -4.95 -16.24
C SER A 22 -0.23 -3.86 -16.43
N SER A 23 0.99 -4.27 -16.80
CA SER A 23 2.08 -3.33 -17.04
C SER A 23 1.72 -2.36 -18.16
N ASP A 24 1.82 -1.07 -17.87
CA ASP A 24 1.65 0.02 -18.82
C ASP A 24 2.96 0.37 -19.54
N GLN A 25 4.04 -0.37 -19.27
CA GLN A 25 5.39 -0.15 -19.79
C GLN A 25 5.99 1.23 -19.45
N SER A 26 5.40 1.95 -18.49
CA SER A 26 5.89 3.25 -18.06
C SER A 26 7.23 3.12 -17.32
N GLN A 27 7.98 4.21 -17.31
CA GLN A 27 9.21 4.30 -16.51
C GLN A 27 8.96 4.05 -15.01
N TRP A 28 7.77 4.44 -14.52
CA TRP A 28 7.38 4.27 -13.12
C TRP A 28 7.18 2.79 -12.78
N ARG A 29 6.44 2.07 -13.63
CA ARG A 29 6.21 0.63 -13.48
C ARG A 29 7.53 -0.15 -13.51
N ARG A 30 8.40 0.14 -14.49
CA ARG A 30 9.71 -0.50 -14.60
C ARG A 30 10.61 -0.24 -13.39
N LYS A 31 10.59 0.98 -12.85
CA LYS A 31 11.35 1.30 -11.64
C LYS A 31 10.86 0.48 -10.43
N ILE A 32 9.55 0.39 -10.23
CA ILE A 32 8.99 -0.41 -9.13
C ILE A 32 9.33 -1.90 -9.31
N GLU A 33 9.22 -2.43 -10.53
CA GLU A 33 9.60 -3.81 -10.86
C GLU A 33 11.08 -4.11 -10.59
N ALA A 34 11.96 -3.12 -10.79
CA ALA A 34 13.40 -3.27 -10.58
C ALA A 34 13.83 -3.06 -9.13
N ASP A 35 13.18 -2.14 -8.40
CA ASP A 35 13.59 -1.74 -7.05
C ASP A 35 12.93 -2.58 -5.94
N ALA A 36 11.73 -3.12 -6.19
CA ALA A 36 11.09 -4.01 -5.23
C ALA A 36 11.83 -5.36 -5.19
N GLU A 37 12.07 -5.89 -3.99
CA GLU A 37 12.73 -7.19 -3.82
C GLU A 37 11.96 -8.31 -4.52
N HIS A 38 10.62 -8.27 -4.42
CA HIS A 38 9.73 -9.12 -5.17
C HIS A 38 8.62 -8.31 -5.84
N PHE A 39 8.35 -8.63 -7.11
CA PHE A 39 7.26 -8.03 -7.86
C PHE A 39 6.39 -9.12 -8.50
N LYS A 40 5.08 -9.05 -8.28
CA LYS A 40 4.11 -10.04 -8.77
C LYS A 40 2.92 -9.36 -9.43
N ASP A 41 2.64 -9.74 -10.67
CA ASP A 41 1.50 -9.22 -11.42
C ASP A 41 0.24 -10.09 -11.15
N LEU A 42 -0.77 -9.50 -10.53
CA LEU A 42 -2.06 -10.12 -10.21
C LEU A 42 -3.17 -9.75 -11.20
N SER A 43 -2.87 -8.98 -12.25
CA SER A 43 -3.88 -8.38 -13.13
C SER A 43 -4.72 -9.42 -13.88
N ALA A 44 -4.12 -10.54 -14.26
CA ALA A 44 -4.80 -11.66 -14.91
C ALA A 44 -5.30 -12.74 -13.93
N MET A 45 -5.05 -12.59 -12.63
CA MET A 45 -5.39 -13.60 -11.63
C MET A 45 -6.82 -13.44 -11.09
N THR A 46 -7.49 -14.55 -10.84
CA THR A 46 -8.74 -14.54 -10.07
C THR A 46 -8.49 -14.04 -8.63
N THR A 47 -9.53 -13.57 -7.95
CA THR A 47 -9.39 -13.07 -6.57
C THR A 47 -8.91 -14.16 -5.61
N GLY A 48 -9.41 -15.38 -5.76
CA GLY A 48 -9.01 -16.51 -4.93
C GLY A 48 -7.55 -16.93 -5.15
N ASP A 49 -7.09 -16.94 -6.41
CA ASP A 49 -5.69 -17.28 -6.71
C ASP A 49 -4.73 -16.21 -6.22
N ALA A 50 -5.10 -14.94 -6.38
CA ALA A 50 -4.31 -13.82 -5.86
C ALA A 50 -4.17 -13.88 -4.33
N ALA A 51 -5.26 -14.12 -3.60
CA ALA A 51 -5.22 -14.25 -2.15
C ALA A 51 -4.40 -15.48 -1.71
N ARG A 52 -4.54 -16.63 -2.39
CA ARG A 52 -3.71 -17.82 -2.12
C ARG A 52 -2.22 -17.55 -2.34
N LEU A 53 -1.86 -16.85 -3.41
CA LEU A 53 -0.47 -16.48 -3.68
C LEU A 53 0.09 -15.61 -2.55
N ILE A 54 -0.62 -14.53 -2.17
CA ILE A 54 -0.21 -13.64 -1.06
C ILE A 54 -0.05 -14.42 0.25
N HIS A 55 -0.96 -15.34 0.55
CA HIS A 55 -0.87 -16.19 1.74
C HIS A 55 0.35 -17.12 1.68
N ASN A 56 0.61 -17.76 0.54
CA ASN A 56 1.73 -18.67 0.37
C ASN A 56 3.08 -17.95 0.39
N ASP A 57 3.10 -16.67 0.04
CA ASP A 57 4.27 -15.80 0.16
C ASP A 57 4.59 -15.45 1.63
N GLY A 58 3.71 -15.79 2.58
CA GLY A 58 3.95 -15.54 4.01
C GLY A 58 3.91 -14.05 4.38
N ILE A 59 3.11 -13.25 3.67
CA ILE A 59 3.01 -11.81 3.93
C ILE A 59 2.47 -11.55 5.34
N HIS A 60 3.29 -10.89 6.15
CA HIS A 60 2.93 -10.51 7.53
C HIS A 60 2.02 -9.26 7.59
N ILE A 61 2.35 -8.25 6.77
CA ILE A 61 1.63 -6.97 6.71
C ILE A 61 1.29 -6.69 5.24
N LEU A 62 0.00 -6.71 4.91
CA LEU A 62 -0.48 -6.40 3.57
C LEU A 62 -1.02 -4.96 3.53
N VAL A 63 -0.42 -4.14 2.67
CA VAL A 63 -0.75 -2.71 2.56
C VAL A 63 -1.66 -2.47 1.36
N ASN A 64 -2.83 -1.89 1.61
CA ASN A 64 -3.78 -1.45 0.59
C ASN A 64 -3.44 -0.03 0.14
N LEU A 65 -3.00 0.09 -1.11
CA LEU A 65 -2.65 1.36 -1.77
C LEU A 65 -3.72 1.85 -2.75
N ASN A 66 -4.93 1.26 -2.72
CA ASN A 66 -6.02 1.62 -3.63
C ASN A 66 -7.23 2.19 -2.88
N GLY A 67 -7.68 1.51 -1.82
CA GLY A 67 -9.00 1.70 -1.21
C GLY A 67 -10.14 1.64 -2.22
N TYR A 68 -11.11 2.56 -2.16
CA TYR A 68 -12.27 2.60 -3.09
C TYR A 68 -12.00 3.45 -4.34
N THR A 69 -10.93 3.11 -5.08
CA THR A 69 -10.55 3.78 -6.33
C THR A 69 -10.63 2.82 -7.52
N LYS A 70 -10.50 3.36 -8.74
CA LYS A 70 -10.54 2.55 -9.97
C LYS A 70 -9.42 1.50 -9.97
N GLY A 71 -9.78 0.24 -10.25
CA GLY A 71 -8.82 -0.88 -10.30
C GLY A 71 -8.47 -1.47 -8.92
N ALA A 72 -9.16 -1.03 -7.86
CA ALA A 72 -9.07 -1.67 -6.56
C ALA A 72 -9.58 -3.12 -6.60
N ARG A 73 -8.95 -3.98 -5.80
CA ARG A 73 -9.34 -5.37 -5.60
C ARG A 73 -9.50 -5.67 -4.11
N THR A 74 -10.40 -4.95 -3.46
CA THR A 74 -10.61 -5.04 -2.00
C THR A 74 -11.11 -6.42 -1.57
N GLU A 75 -11.67 -7.21 -2.48
CA GLU A 75 -12.08 -8.59 -2.24
C GLU A 75 -10.89 -9.50 -1.88
N ILE A 76 -9.68 -9.18 -2.34
CA ILE A 76 -8.46 -9.88 -1.92
C ILE A 76 -8.23 -9.68 -0.41
N PHE A 77 -8.40 -8.45 0.07
CA PHE A 77 -8.26 -8.12 1.50
C PHE A 77 -9.39 -8.72 2.33
N ALA A 78 -10.60 -8.86 1.77
CA ALA A 78 -11.71 -9.53 2.44
C ALA A 78 -11.42 -11.01 2.73
N LEU A 79 -10.59 -11.67 1.91
CA LEU A 79 -10.13 -13.05 2.13
C LEU A 79 -9.03 -13.17 3.19
N ARG A 80 -8.53 -12.04 3.73
CA ARG A 80 -7.51 -11.96 4.80
C ARG A 80 -6.28 -12.86 4.55
N PRO A 81 -5.58 -12.73 3.41
CA PRO A 81 -4.40 -13.54 3.12
C PRO A 81 -3.18 -13.19 3.98
N ALA A 82 -3.21 -12.07 4.72
CA ALA A 82 -2.20 -11.65 5.68
C ALA A 82 -2.84 -11.37 7.05
N PRO A 83 -2.12 -11.60 8.17
CA PRO A 83 -2.67 -11.41 9.51
C PRO A 83 -2.87 -9.93 9.88
N ILE A 84 -2.10 -9.02 9.27
CA ILE A 84 -2.25 -7.57 9.46
C ILE A 84 -2.51 -6.92 8.11
N GLN A 85 -3.58 -6.15 8.00
CA GLN A 85 -3.92 -5.39 6.81
C GLN A 85 -4.05 -3.91 7.13
N VAL A 86 -3.41 -3.08 6.30
CA VAL A 86 -3.23 -1.64 6.54
C VAL A 86 -3.65 -0.84 5.32
N SER A 87 -4.46 0.19 5.48
CA SER A 87 -4.74 1.18 4.43
C SER A 87 -3.70 2.30 4.47
N LEU A 88 -3.16 2.68 3.30
CA LEU A 88 -2.17 3.75 3.18
C LEU A 88 -2.35 4.51 1.86
N MET A 89 -2.57 5.83 1.96
CA MET A 89 -2.44 6.85 0.91
C MET A 89 -3.35 6.73 -0.33
N GLY A 90 -3.73 5.53 -0.76
CA GLY A 90 -4.51 5.30 -1.99
C GLY A 90 -5.93 5.84 -1.96
N PHE A 91 -6.54 5.86 -0.77
CA PHE A 91 -7.88 6.35 -0.55
C PHE A 91 -7.93 7.23 0.69
N HIS A 92 -8.49 8.44 0.56
CA HIS A 92 -8.49 9.47 1.60
C HIS A 92 -9.73 9.35 2.48
N GLY A 93 -9.93 8.18 3.07
CA GLY A 93 -11.10 7.88 3.89
C GLY A 93 -11.01 6.51 4.56
N SER A 94 -11.95 6.26 5.46
CA SER A 94 -12.14 4.96 6.09
C SER A 94 -12.54 3.92 5.05
N MET A 95 -11.97 2.72 5.13
CA MET A 95 -12.44 1.56 4.38
C MET A 95 -13.80 1.08 4.92
N GLY A 96 -14.15 1.39 6.17
CA GLY A 96 -15.42 0.97 6.76
C GLY A 96 -15.60 -0.55 6.83
N ALA A 97 -14.50 -1.30 6.84
CA ALA A 97 -14.51 -2.74 6.60
C ALA A 97 -13.76 -3.49 7.70
N GLU A 98 -14.37 -4.53 8.26
CA GLU A 98 -13.80 -5.31 9.37
C GLU A 98 -12.49 -6.03 9.01
N TYR A 99 -12.24 -6.25 7.73
CA TYR A 99 -11.00 -6.86 7.26
C TYR A 99 -9.83 -5.86 7.19
N MET A 100 -10.04 -4.55 7.37
CA MET A 100 -8.97 -3.56 7.43
C MET A 100 -8.72 -3.14 8.88
N GLN A 101 -7.57 -3.51 9.46
CA GLN A 101 -7.34 -3.27 10.88
C GLN A 101 -6.76 -1.88 11.16
N TYR A 102 -5.94 -1.36 10.24
CA TYR A 102 -5.19 -0.13 10.45
C TYR A 102 -5.28 0.82 9.27
N ILE A 103 -5.11 2.11 9.56
CA ILE A 103 -4.89 3.16 8.57
C ILE A 103 -3.67 3.98 8.99
N VAL A 104 -2.78 4.27 8.04
CA VAL A 104 -1.65 5.18 8.28
C VAL A 104 -2.08 6.61 7.99
N ALA A 105 -1.87 7.50 8.95
CA ALA A 105 -2.21 8.91 8.84
C ALA A 105 -1.22 9.78 9.62
N ASP A 106 -1.47 11.09 9.68
CA ASP A 106 -0.77 12.01 10.57
C ASP A 106 -1.80 12.85 11.36
N LYS A 107 -1.33 13.52 12.41
CA LYS A 107 -2.22 14.27 13.33
C LYS A 107 -2.80 15.54 12.70
N ILE A 108 -2.28 15.98 11.54
CA ILE A 108 -2.78 17.15 10.84
C ILE A 108 -3.99 16.74 10.00
N VAL A 109 -3.85 15.68 9.21
CA VAL A 109 -4.91 15.20 8.31
C VAL A 109 -5.99 14.42 9.06
N LEU A 110 -5.61 13.67 10.08
CA LEU A 110 -6.55 12.91 10.90
C LEU A 110 -6.32 13.18 12.39
N PRO A 111 -6.87 14.29 12.93
CA PRO A 111 -6.87 14.54 14.37
C PRO A 111 -7.52 13.39 15.17
N VAL A 112 -7.08 13.18 16.42
CA VAL A 112 -7.47 12.02 17.25
C VAL A 112 -8.98 11.97 17.53
N ASP A 113 -9.61 13.12 17.73
CA ASP A 113 -11.05 13.27 17.94
C ASP A 113 -11.86 12.91 16.68
N VAL A 114 -11.36 13.32 15.50
CA VAL A 114 -11.97 12.95 14.21
C VAL A 114 -11.82 11.46 13.93
N ALA A 115 -10.64 10.89 14.22
CA ALA A 115 -10.38 9.46 14.06
C ALA A 115 -11.39 8.60 14.82
N ALA A 116 -11.70 8.96 16.06
CA ALA A 116 -12.57 8.19 16.95
C ALA A 116 -14.02 8.08 16.46
N VAL A 117 -14.48 9.01 15.62
CA VAL A 117 -15.86 9.05 15.13
C VAL A 117 -16.00 8.69 13.64
N GLY A 118 -14.95 8.93 12.85
CA GLY A 118 -15.00 8.80 11.39
C GLY A 118 -14.35 7.55 10.81
N TYR A 119 -13.59 6.79 11.61
CA TYR A 119 -12.76 5.69 11.11
C TYR A 119 -13.03 4.39 11.87
N THR A 120 -13.07 3.30 11.12
CA THR A 120 -13.22 1.95 11.67
C THR A 120 -11.87 1.33 12.04
N GLU A 121 -10.83 1.77 11.35
CA GLU A 121 -9.46 1.31 11.49
C GLU A 121 -8.76 1.99 12.66
N LYS A 122 -7.82 1.27 13.28
CA LYS A 122 -6.89 1.87 14.24
C LYS A 122 -5.87 2.75 13.51
N VAL A 123 -5.69 3.98 13.95
CA VAL A 123 -4.77 4.92 13.30
C VAL A 123 -3.33 4.67 13.72
N LEU A 124 -2.45 4.51 12.73
CA LEU A 124 -1.00 4.51 12.86
C LEU A 124 -0.48 5.89 12.48
N TYR A 125 -0.11 6.69 13.49
CA TYR A 125 0.36 8.06 13.28
C TYR A 125 1.84 8.09 12.86
N MET A 126 2.09 8.61 11.66
CA MET A 126 3.42 9.00 11.23
C MET A 126 3.88 10.24 12.01
N PRO A 127 5.19 10.37 12.32
CA PRO A 127 5.70 11.44 13.17
C PRO A 127 5.59 12.83 12.55
N GLN A 128 5.61 12.93 11.21
CA GLN A 128 5.54 14.19 10.48
C GLN A 128 4.31 14.22 9.57
N SER A 129 4.42 13.63 8.38
CA SER A 129 3.30 13.43 7.48
C SER A 129 3.24 11.98 7.01
N PHE A 130 2.02 11.49 6.78
CA PHE A 130 1.83 10.21 6.10
C PHE A 130 2.02 10.32 4.57
N PHE A 131 1.95 11.55 4.04
CA PHE A 131 1.97 11.78 2.60
C PHE A 131 3.41 11.82 2.09
N VAL A 132 3.75 10.89 1.21
CA VAL A 132 5.10 10.76 0.64
C VAL A 132 5.07 11.01 -0.86
N ASN A 133 6.01 11.84 -1.33
CA ASN A 133 6.24 12.11 -2.74
C ASN A 133 7.65 11.64 -3.15
N ASP A 134 7.87 11.57 -4.46
CA ASP A 134 9.13 11.07 -5.03
C ASP A 134 9.98 12.20 -5.63
N HIS A 135 9.63 13.47 -5.41
CA HIS A 135 10.22 14.59 -6.16
C HIS A 135 11.75 14.66 -6.04
N LYS A 136 12.28 14.42 -4.84
CA LYS A 136 13.73 14.39 -4.62
C LYS A 136 14.44 13.25 -5.38
N GLN A 137 13.73 12.18 -5.74
CA GLN A 137 14.33 11.01 -6.37
C GLN A 137 14.10 11.02 -7.88
N SER A 138 12.95 11.54 -8.32
CA SER A 138 12.54 11.55 -9.72
C SER A 138 12.72 12.90 -10.42
N ALA A 139 12.94 13.98 -9.67
CA ALA A 139 12.84 15.34 -10.17
C ALA A 139 13.82 16.30 -9.44
N LEU A 140 15.06 15.85 -9.17
CA LEU A 140 16.12 16.67 -8.57
C LEU A 140 16.31 18.00 -9.30
N SER A 141 16.24 17.97 -10.63
CA SER A 141 16.49 19.14 -11.48
C SER A 141 15.49 20.28 -11.34
N VAL A 142 14.38 20.10 -10.61
CA VAL A 142 13.35 21.13 -10.39
C VAL A 142 13.19 21.53 -8.92
N LEU A 143 14.03 21.00 -8.02
CA LEU A 143 13.99 21.27 -6.59
C LEU A 143 15.15 22.15 -6.09
N ASP A 144 16.10 22.48 -6.96
CA ASP A 144 17.20 23.42 -6.71
C ASP A 144 16.88 24.83 -7.25
#